data_AF-A0A1Z8Q5X4-F1
#
_entry.id   AF-A0A1Z8Q5X4-F1
#
_cell.length_a   1.000
_cell.length_b   1.000
_cell.length_c   1.000
_cell.angle_alpha   90.00
_cell.angle_beta   90.00
_cell.angle_gamma   90.00
#
_symmetry.space_group_name_H-M   'P 1'
#
loop_
_entity.id
_entity.type
_entity.pdbx_description
1 polymer ?
#
loop_
_entity_poly.entity_id
_entity_poly.type
_entity_poly.pdbx_seq_one_letter_code
_entity_poly.pdbx_strand_id
1 'polypeptide(L)'
;MAACEDFVRFKTEKYACDTNRLGLISVELQTQRGSTAATLNTDRGTQALEIILRDRSQLELKASDNEISINRETGELKALFGARYASMVCEKSVFAM
;
A
#
# COMPACT_ATOMS: atom_id res chain seq x y z
N MET A 1 -32.59 3.93 -15.94
CA MET A 1 -32.41 4.06 -14.47
C MET A 1 -31.44 2.99 -14.02
N ALA A 2 -30.18 3.36 -13.80
CA ALA A 2 -29.22 2.55 -13.04
C ALA A 2 -28.15 3.52 -12.51
N ALA A 3 -28.52 4.30 -11.49
CA ALA A 3 -27.59 5.09 -10.70
C ALA A 3 -26.96 4.17 -9.65
N CYS A 4 -26.05 3.32 -10.09
CA CYS A 4 -25.25 2.47 -9.20
C CYS A 4 -23.79 2.55 -9.64
N GLU A 5 -23.14 3.68 -9.37
CA GLU A 5 -21.68 3.75 -9.36
C GLU A 5 -21.27 4.37 -8.02
N ASP A 6 -21.07 3.47 -7.04
CA ASP A 6 -20.11 3.55 -5.95
C ASP A 6 -19.84 4.95 -5.37
N PHE A 7 -20.69 5.39 -4.43
CA PHE A 7 -20.43 6.56 -3.58
C PHE A 7 -19.36 6.30 -2.52
N VAL A 8 -18.27 5.58 -2.84
CA VAL A 8 -17.16 5.44 -1.89
C VAL A 8 -16.42 6.77 -1.84
N ARG A 9 -16.78 7.61 -0.87
CA ARG A 9 -16.18 8.93 -0.67
C ARG A 9 -14.81 8.78 -0.04
N PHE A 10 -14.64 7.74 0.77
CA PHE A 10 -13.43 7.42 1.50
C PHE A 10 -13.16 5.92 1.43
N LYS A 11 -11.99 5.53 0.95
CA LYS A 11 -11.50 4.16 1.03
C LYS A 11 -10.09 4.16 1.60
N THR A 12 -9.86 3.34 2.62
CA THR A 12 -8.53 3.08 3.16
C THR A 12 -8.22 1.61 2.97
N GLU A 13 -7.09 1.33 2.35
CA GLU A 13 -6.56 -0.01 2.19
C GLU A 13 -5.20 -0.08 2.88
N LYS A 14 -5.09 -0.96 3.87
CA LYS A 14 -3.92 -1.08 4.73
C LYS A 14 -3.33 -2.47 4.62
N TYR A 15 -2.01 -2.52 4.49
CA TYR A 15 -1.18 -3.72 4.53
C TYR A 15 -0.34 -3.66 5.79
N ALA A 16 -0.74 -4.36 6.85
CA ALA A 16 -0.02 -4.43 8.11
C ALA A 16 0.95 -5.62 8.09
N CYS A 17 2.22 -5.38 8.38
CA CYS A 17 3.25 -6.41 8.27
C CYS A 17 3.77 -6.75 9.67
N ASP A 18 4.07 -8.03 9.89
CA ASP A 18 4.72 -8.48 11.11
C ASP A 18 6.16 -7.95 11.22
N THR A 19 6.77 -8.20 12.37
CA THR A 19 8.17 -7.81 12.64
C THR A 19 9.09 -8.35 11.55
N ASN A 20 9.75 -7.43 10.82
CA ASN A 20 10.65 -7.77 9.72
C ASN A 20 11.95 -6.96 9.79
N ARG A 21 12.95 -7.44 9.04
CA ARG A 21 14.31 -6.84 9.03
C ARG A 21 14.38 -5.46 8.39
N LEU A 22 13.34 -5.02 7.69
CA LEU A 22 13.26 -3.70 7.07
C LEU A 22 12.60 -2.66 7.97
N GLY A 23 12.08 -3.06 9.15
CA GLY A 23 11.34 -2.17 10.03
C GLY A 23 10.02 -1.70 9.43
N LEU A 24 9.50 -2.41 8.43
CA LEU A 24 8.26 -2.05 7.75
C LEU A 24 7.06 -2.38 8.66
N ILE A 25 6.26 -1.38 9.00
CA ILE A 25 5.10 -1.57 9.89
C ILE A 25 3.84 -1.73 9.05
N SER A 26 3.60 -0.79 8.12
CA SER A 26 2.45 -0.88 7.24
C SER A 26 2.57 -0.02 5.99
N VAL A 27 1.81 -0.37 4.97
CA VAL A 27 1.55 0.46 3.79
C VAL A 27 0.07 0.79 3.74
N GLU A 28 -0.28 2.05 3.59
CA GLU A 28 -1.66 2.54 3.60
C GLU A 28 -1.95 3.30 2.30
N LEU A 29 -3.06 2.97 1.65
CA LEU A 29 -3.62 3.68 0.51
C LEU A 29 -4.93 4.32 0.92
N GLN A 30 -4.98 5.64 0.87
CA GLN A 30 -6.15 6.42 1.22
C GLN A 30 -6.70 7.09 -0.04
N THR A 31 -7.85 6.61 -0.52
CA THR A 31 -8.60 7.22 -1.61
C THR A 31 -9.65 8.18 -1.04
N GLN A 32 -9.58 9.45 -1.44
CA GLN A 32 -10.57 10.47 -1.14
C GLN A 32 -10.95 11.22 -2.42
N ARG A 33 -12.25 11.30 -2.72
CA ARG A 33 -12.78 12.07 -3.87
C ARG A 33 -12.05 11.79 -5.19
N GLY A 34 -11.69 10.53 -5.45
CA GLY A 34 -10.99 10.09 -6.65
C GLY A 34 -9.46 10.24 -6.62
N SER A 35 -8.89 10.93 -5.65
CA SER A 35 -7.43 10.97 -5.44
C SER A 35 -7.00 9.88 -4.47
N THR A 36 -5.89 9.20 -4.73
CA THR A 36 -5.33 8.18 -3.82
C THR A 36 -3.93 8.58 -3.39
N ALA A 37 -3.71 8.67 -2.09
CA ALA A 37 -2.39 8.85 -1.49
C ALA A 37 -1.90 7.52 -0.93
N ALA A 38 -0.61 7.23 -1.09
CA ALA A 38 0.03 6.06 -0.51
C ALA A 38 1.06 6.50 0.53
N THR A 39 1.08 5.80 1.66
CA THR A 39 1.93 6.11 2.82
C THR A 39 2.60 4.83 3.30
N LEU A 40 3.90 4.90 3.53
CA LEU A 40 4.68 3.84 4.17
C LEU A 40 5.01 4.25 5.61
N ASN A 41 4.63 3.39 6.55
CA ASN A 41 4.99 3.49 7.95
C ASN A 41 6.11 2.49 8.26
N THR A 42 7.22 3.01 8.79
CA THR A 42 8.36 2.21 9.27
C THR A 42 8.67 2.56 10.73
N ASP A 43 9.50 1.75 11.38
CA ASP A 43 10.08 2.04 12.70
C ASP A 43 10.88 3.35 12.74
N ARG A 44 11.39 3.80 11.58
CA ARG A 44 12.11 5.08 11.40
C ARG A 44 11.20 6.28 11.14
N GLY A 45 9.90 6.05 10.93
CA GLY A 45 8.92 7.07 10.65
C GLY A 45 8.09 6.80 9.40
N THR A 46 7.31 7.82 9.04
CA THR A 46 6.34 7.77 7.95
C THR A 46 6.86 8.51 6.72
N GLN A 47 6.67 7.93 5.54
CA GLN A 47 7.04 8.53 4.26
C GLN A 47 5.89 8.41 3.24
N ALA A 48 5.72 9.43 2.41
CA ALA A 48 4.80 9.37 1.29
C ALA A 48 5.39 8.50 0.17
N LEU A 49 4.54 7.71 -0.48
CA LEU A 49 4.88 6.89 -1.63
C LEU A 49 4.19 7.44 -2.88
N GLU A 50 4.93 7.44 -3.99
CA GLU A 50 4.38 7.60 -5.33
C GLU A 50 3.78 6.29 -5.80
N ILE A 51 2.58 6.33 -6.39
CA ILE A 51 1.91 5.17 -6.96
C ILE A 51 2.31 5.05 -8.43
N ILE A 52 3.13 4.04 -8.75
CA ILE A 52 3.61 3.79 -10.10
C ILE A 52 2.60 2.94 -10.88
N LEU A 53 2.08 1.89 -10.25
CA LEU A 53 1.06 1.01 -10.81
C LEU A 53 -0.01 0.71 -9.76
N ARG A 54 -1.29 0.75 -10.16
CA ARG A 54 -2.42 0.37 -9.31
C ARG A 54 -3.45 -0.40 -10.12
N ASP A 55 -3.27 -1.71 -10.13
CA ASP A 55 -4.19 -2.67 -10.73
C ASP A 55 -4.98 -3.43 -9.68
N ARG A 56 -5.95 -4.24 -10.13
CA ARG A 56 -6.78 -5.06 -9.23
C ARG A 56 -5.95 -6.06 -8.42
N SER A 57 -4.94 -6.66 -9.03
CA SER A 57 -4.09 -7.71 -8.44
C SER A 57 -2.73 -7.20 -7.98
N GLN A 58 -2.24 -6.09 -8.53
CA GLN A 58 -0.88 -5.61 -8.27
C GLN A 58 -0.88 -4.13 -7.92
N LEU A 59 0.04 -3.76 -7.03
CA LEU A 59 0.31 -2.38 -6.67
C LEU A 59 1.83 -2.18 -6.64
N GLU A 60 2.32 -1.16 -7.32
CA GLU A 60 3.74 -0.78 -7.30
C GLU A 60 3.87 0.66 -6.83
N LEU A 61 4.74 0.85 -5.84
CA LEU A 61 4.93 2.08 -5.12
C LEU A 61 6.42 2.41 -5.06
N LYS A 62 6.74 3.70 -5.07
CA LYS A 62 8.11 4.19 -5.01
C LYS A 62 8.27 5.35 -4.05
N ALA A 63 9.40 5.42 -3.36
CA ALA A 63 9.82 6.61 -2.62
C ALA A 63 11.33 6.76 -2.72
N SER A 64 11.79 7.74 -3.49
CA SER A 64 13.22 7.94 -3.77
C SER A 64 13.86 6.64 -4.30
N ASP A 65 14.78 6.02 -3.55
CA ASP A 65 15.47 4.77 -3.88
C ASP A 65 14.77 3.51 -3.29
N ASN A 66 13.57 3.66 -2.73
CA ASN A 66 12.77 2.58 -2.17
C ASN A 66 11.69 2.17 -3.15
N GLU A 67 11.57 0.87 -3.41
CA GLU A 67 10.56 0.29 -4.28
C GLU A 67 9.76 -0.76 -3.53
N ILE A 68 8.44 -0.74 -3.69
CA ILE A 68 7.53 -1.65 -2.99
C ILE A 68 6.54 -2.20 -4.01
N SER A 69 6.47 -3.51 -4.13
CA SER A 69 5.51 -4.23 -4.94
C SER A 69 4.62 -5.07 -4.05
N ILE A 70 3.30 -4.96 -4.22
CA ILE A 70 2.31 -5.66 -3.40
C ILE A 70 1.38 -6.44 -4.32
N ASN A 71 1.30 -7.75 -4.09
CA ASN A 71 0.23 -8.57 -4.61
C ASN A 71 -1.02 -8.36 -3.74
N ARG A 72 -2.04 -7.72 -4.30
CA ARG A 72 -3.27 -7.32 -3.60
C ARG A 72 -4.21 -8.50 -3.34
N GLU A 73 -4.01 -9.63 -3.99
CA GLU A 73 -4.81 -10.85 -3.81
C GLU A 73 -4.27 -11.69 -2.64
N THR A 74 -2.94 -11.81 -2.53
CA THR A 74 -2.29 -12.63 -1.50
C THR A 74 -1.80 -11.82 -0.29
N GLY A 75 -1.62 -10.51 -0.43
CA GLY A 75 -0.95 -9.68 0.56
C GLY A 75 0.57 -9.82 0.55
N GLU A 76 1.17 -10.53 -0.43
CA GLU A 76 2.62 -10.61 -0.57
C GLU A 76 3.17 -9.23 -0.91
N LEU A 77 4.07 -8.73 -0.06
CA LEU A 77 4.78 -7.47 -0.20
C LEU A 77 6.26 -7.76 -0.43
N LYS A 78 6.82 -7.17 -1.48
CA LYS A 78 8.24 -7.15 -1.82
C LYS A 78 8.73 -5.72 -1.68
N ALA A 79 9.74 -5.51 -0.84
CA ALA A 79 10.32 -4.19 -0.61
C ALA A 79 11.82 -4.24 -0.90
N LEU A 80 12.28 -3.24 -1.66
CA LEU A 80 13.67 -2.96 -1.94
C LEU A 80 13.98 -1.57 -1.37
N PHE A 81 14.71 -1.51 -0.25
CA PHE A 81 15.15 -0.26 0.36
C PHE A 81 16.64 -0.07 0.14
N GLY A 82 17.01 0.72 -0.87
CA GLY A 82 18.38 0.80 -1.36
C GLY A 82 18.89 -0.58 -1.81
N ALA A 83 19.88 -1.14 -1.09
CA ALA A 83 20.43 -2.47 -1.37
C ALA A 83 19.77 -3.62 -0.56
N ARG A 84 18.74 -3.33 0.24
CA ARG A 84 18.10 -4.33 1.12
C ARG A 84 16.78 -4.79 0.53
N TYR A 85 16.73 -6.07 0.17
CA TYR A 85 15.52 -6.72 -0.32
C TYR A 85 14.88 -7.58 0.78
N ALA A 86 13.56 -7.51 0.90
CA ALA A 86 12.78 -8.50 1.64
C ALA A 86 11.44 -8.77 0.96
N SER A 87 10.94 -9.98 1.16
CA SER A 87 9.59 -10.38 0.80
C SER A 87 8.90 -10.95 2.02
N MET A 88 7.65 -10.55 2.23
CA MET A 88 6.84 -10.97 3.37
C MET A 88 5.36 -10.93 3.00
N VAL A 89 4.53 -11.65 3.75
CA VAL A 89 3.07 -11.56 3.63
C VAL A 89 2.58 -10.58 4.68
N CYS A 90 1.79 -9.60 4.27
CA CYS A 90 1.20 -8.60 5.13
C CYS A 90 -0.32 -8.79 5.18
N GLU A 91 -0.91 -8.59 6.35
CA GLU A 91 -2.34 -8.64 6.54
C GLU A 91 -3.01 -7.44 5.86
N LYS A 92 -3.90 -7.74 4.91
CA LYS A 92 -4.67 -6.73 4.19
C LYS A 92 -5.99 -6.44 4.91
N SER A 93 -6.21 -5.17 5.22
CA SER A 93 -7.47 -4.63 5.75
C SER A 93 -8.02 -3.54 4.83
N VAL A 94 -9.32 -3.57 4.54
CA VAL A 94 -9.99 -2.55 3.71
C VAL A 94 -11.14 -1.94 4.48
N PHE A 95 -11.13 -0.61 4.58
CA PHE A 95 -12.21 0.19 5.14
C PHE A 95 -12.78 1.09 4.04
N ALA A 96 -14.11 1.14 3.89
CA ALA A 96 -14.78 1.99 2.90
C ALA A 96 -16.06 2.58 3.49
N MET A 97 -16.33 3.85 3.21
CA MET A 97 -17.50 4.60 3.66
C MET A 97 -17.98 5.64 2.64
#